data_AF-A0A812XP62-F1
#
_entry.id   AF-A0A812XP62-F1
#
_cell.length_a   1.000
_cell.length_b   1.000
_cell.length_c   1.000
_cell.angle_alpha   90.00
_cell.angle_beta   90.00
_cell.angle_gamma   90.00
#
_symmetry.space_group_name_H-M   'P 1'
#
loop_
_entity.id
_entity.type
_entity.pdbx_description
1 polymer ?
#
loop_
_entity_poly.entity_id
_entity_poly.type
_entity_poly.pdbx_seq_one_letter_code
_entity_poly.pdbx_strand_id
1 'polypeptide(L)'
;ALGIPFIAKGVSETQAASRSLLLANHEPEHVHCCMRDQIEGRGCLIHPDAKCALESCDVCVFGTPCPPFSQFRGKRYHENSVASHDLVSVTMEDARDMLVLGQHKAVIMEQVPGFDMPEHSGASEDATFMR
;
A
#
# COMPACT_ATOMS: atom_id res chain seq x y z
N ALA A 1 -14.80 9.48 15.06
CA ALA A 1 -15.14 9.53 13.62
C ALA A 1 -15.45 10.97 13.23
N LEU A 2 -15.10 11.39 12.01
CA LEU A 2 -15.27 12.79 11.56
C LEU A 2 -16.72 13.17 11.20
N GLY A 3 -17.66 12.22 11.22
CA GLY A 3 -19.07 12.47 10.89
C GLY A 3 -19.33 12.74 9.40
N ILE A 4 -18.35 12.49 8.54
CA ILE A 4 -18.44 12.67 7.08
C ILE A 4 -19.01 11.38 6.47
N PRO A 5 -20.17 11.42 5.81
CA PRO A 5 -20.69 10.26 5.08
C PRO A 5 -19.74 9.87 3.95
N PHE A 6 -19.56 8.57 3.74
CA PHE A 6 -18.73 8.04 2.66
C PHE A 6 -19.27 6.71 2.13
N ILE A 7 -18.82 6.32 0.95
CA ILE A 7 -19.06 5.01 0.34
C ILE A 7 -17.71 4.29 0.30
N ALA A 8 -17.65 3.07 0.83
CA ALA A 8 -16.45 2.26 0.76
C ALA A 8 -16.37 1.59 -0.63
N LYS A 9 -15.65 2.18 -1.58
CA LYS A 9 -15.55 1.65 -2.95
C LYS A 9 -14.77 0.34 -3.01
N GLY A 10 -13.65 0.24 -2.31
CA GLY A 10 -12.88 -1.00 -2.29
C GLY A 10 -11.85 -1.04 -1.19
N VAL A 11 -11.45 -2.25 -0.82
CA VAL A 11 -10.40 -2.51 0.17
C VAL A 11 -9.49 -3.63 -0.31
N SER A 12 -8.23 -3.61 0.10
CA SER A 12 -7.29 -4.72 -0.09
C SER A 12 -6.60 -5.07 1.23
N GLU A 13 -6.67 -6.34 1.63
CA GLU A 13 -6.08 -6.80 2.90
C GLU A 13 -5.74 -8.30 2.82
N THR A 14 -4.49 -8.62 3.09
CA THR A 14 -3.94 -9.98 3.04
C THR A 14 -4.37 -10.82 4.24
N GLN A 15 -4.50 -10.19 5.41
CA GLN A 15 -4.79 -10.86 6.67
C GLN A 15 -6.30 -11.08 6.84
N ALA A 16 -6.70 -12.35 6.92
CA ALA A 16 -8.11 -12.72 7.07
C ALA A 16 -8.76 -12.11 8.32
N ALA A 17 -8.04 -12.06 9.44
CA ALA A 17 -8.53 -11.47 10.68
C ALA A 17 -8.83 -9.96 10.54
N SER A 18 -7.95 -9.21 9.90
CA SER A 18 -8.15 -7.78 9.61
C SER A 18 -9.34 -7.56 8.66
N ARG A 19 -9.47 -8.40 7.62
CA ARG A 19 -10.65 -8.37 6.72
C ARG A 19 -11.94 -8.60 7.48
N SER A 20 -11.99 -9.59 8.38
CA SER A 20 -13.18 -9.86 9.18
C SER A 20 -13.60 -8.66 10.02
N LEU A 21 -12.64 -7.94 10.61
CA LEU A 21 -12.93 -6.71 11.35
C LEU A 21 -13.45 -5.60 10.44
N LEU A 22 -12.85 -5.41 9.26
CA LEU A 22 -13.30 -4.41 8.30
C LEU A 22 -14.74 -4.66 7.87
N LEU A 23 -15.06 -5.89 7.48
CA LEU A 23 -16.39 -6.28 6.99
C LEU A 23 -17.47 -6.29 8.08
N ALA A 24 -17.07 -6.36 9.35
CA ALA A 24 -18.01 -6.20 10.46
C ALA A 24 -18.41 -4.72 10.68
N ASN A 25 -17.64 -3.76 10.18
CA ASN A 25 -17.85 -2.33 10.41
C ASN A 25 -18.27 -1.56 9.16
N HIS A 26 -17.99 -2.10 7.97
CA HIS A 26 -18.21 -1.43 6.69
C HIS A 26 -18.65 -2.42 5.62
N GLU A 27 -19.37 -1.92 4.61
CA GLU A 27 -19.87 -2.69 3.46
C GLU A 27 -19.17 -2.21 2.18
N PRO A 28 -17.91 -2.62 1.92
CA PRO A 28 -17.22 -2.22 0.71
C PRO A 28 -17.79 -2.91 -0.54
N GLU A 29 -17.81 -2.22 -1.67
CA GLU A 29 -18.25 -2.80 -2.95
C GLU A 29 -17.26 -3.88 -3.46
N HIS A 30 -15.98 -3.72 -3.15
CA HIS A 30 -14.91 -4.66 -3.53
C HIS A 30 -13.97 -5.01 -2.37
N VAL A 31 -13.56 -6.28 -2.28
CA VAL A 31 -12.62 -6.79 -1.26
C VAL A 31 -11.56 -7.65 -1.92
N HIS A 32 -10.36 -7.12 -2.07
CA HIS A 32 -9.23 -7.82 -2.71
C HIS A 32 -8.31 -8.45 -1.66
N CYS A 33 -7.61 -9.53 -2.04
CA CYS A 33 -6.65 -10.21 -1.16
C CYS A 33 -5.36 -9.41 -0.99
N CYS A 34 -4.96 -8.61 -1.99
CA CYS A 34 -3.82 -7.71 -1.89
C CYS A 34 -4.02 -6.49 -2.80
N MET A 35 -3.16 -5.49 -2.63
CA MET A 35 -3.18 -4.26 -3.42
C MET A 35 -2.99 -4.56 -4.93
N ARG A 36 -2.08 -5.48 -5.25
CA ARG A 36 -1.80 -5.89 -6.64
C ARG A 36 -3.03 -6.46 -7.35
N ASP A 37 -3.83 -7.29 -6.69
CA ASP A 37 -5.06 -7.84 -7.28
C ASP A 37 -6.05 -6.74 -7.66
N GLN A 38 -6.13 -5.69 -6.84
CA GLN A 38 -6.98 -4.51 -7.11
C GLN A 38 -6.45 -3.71 -8.31
N ILE A 39 -5.14 -3.45 -8.35
CA ILE A 39 -4.48 -2.72 -9.44
C ILE A 39 -4.65 -3.44 -10.79
N GLU A 40 -4.49 -4.77 -10.81
CA GLU A 40 -4.62 -5.59 -12.02
C GLU A 40 -6.08 -5.85 -12.43
N GLY A 41 -7.04 -5.44 -11.59
CA GLY A 41 -8.46 -5.64 -11.84
C GLY A 41 -8.91 -7.09 -11.73
N ARG A 42 -8.23 -7.91 -10.91
CA ARG A 42 -8.60 -9.31 -10.69
C ARG A 42 -9.94 -9.43 -9.94
N GLY A 43 -10.58 -10.58 -10.06
CA GLY A 43 -11.78 -10.90 -9.27
C GLY A 43 -11.53 -10.73 -7.78
N CYS A 44 -12.46 -10.05 -7.11
CA CYS A 44 -12.39 -9.81 -5.67
C CYS A 44 -13.16 -10.91 -4.91
N LEU A 45 -13.06 -10.94 -3.58
CA LEU A 45 -13.74 -11.94 -2.74
C LEU A 45 -15.27 -11.88 -2.83
N ILE A 46 -15.83 -10.73 -3.22
CA ILE A 46 -17.27 -10.55 -3.44
C ILE A 46 -17.67 -10.98 -4.86
N HIS A 47 -16.79 -10.76 -5.83
CA HIS A 47 -17.03 -10.99 -7.25
C HIS A 47 -15.90 -11.84 -7.88
N PRO A 48 -15.80 -13.14 -7.52
CA PRO A 48 -14.64 -13.98 -7.88
C PRO A 48 -14.50 -14.19 -9.39
N ASP A 49 -15.62 -14.23 -10.12
CA ASP A 49 -15.64 -14.51 -11.57
C ASP A 49 -15.66 -13.22 -12.43
N ALA A 50 -15.60 -12.04 -11.80
CA ALA A 50 -15.66 -10.76 -12.49
C ALA A 50 -14.30 -10.08 -12.59
N LYS A 51 -14.17 -9.13 -13.52
CA LYS A 51 -13.04 -8.19 -13.56
C LYS A 51 -13.37 -6.98 -12.68
N CYS A 52 -12.78 -6.89 -11.50
CA CYS A 52 -13.00 -5.77 -10.58
C CYS A 52 -11.93 -4.70 -10.79
N ALA A 53 -12.06 -3.93 -11.88
CA ALA A 53 -11.06 -2.91 -12.24
C ALA A 53 -10.87 -1.87 -11.13
N LEU A 54 -9.66 -1.35 -11.00
CA LEU A 54 -9.38 -0.22 -10.11
C LEU A 54 -10.18 1.01 -10.57
N GLU A 55 -11.05 1.50 -9.69
CA GLU A 55 -11.87 2.69 -9.92
C GLU A 55 -11.26 3.92 -9.26
N SER A 56 -11.37 5.08 -9.94
CA SER A 56 -11.05 6.36 -9.32
C SER A 56 -11.99 6.65 -8.14
N CYS A 57 -11.45 7.26 -7.10
CA CYS A 57 -12.13 7.57 -5.86
C CYS A 57 -11.86 9.03 -5.48
N ASP A 58 -12.75 9.64 -4.69
CA ASP A 58 -12.52 10.97 -4.14
C ASP A 58 -11.33 11.00 -3.18
N VAL A 59 -11.17 9.94 -2.38
CA VAL A 59 -10.06 9.77 -1.44
C VAL A 59 -9.59 8.32 -1.50
N CYS A 60 -8.28 8.12 -1.66
CA CYS A 60 -7.60 6.84 -1.48
C CYS A 60 -6.70 6.92 -0.25
N VAL A 61 -6.79 5.95 0.65
CA VAL A 61 -5.99 5.87 1.87
C VAL A 61 -5.30 4.53 1.90
N PHE A 62 -3.98 4.55 2.06
CA PHE A 62 -3.22 3.31 2.24
C PHE A 62 -1.96 3.55 3.06
N GLY A 63 -1.47 2.47 3.65
CA GLY A 63 -0.12 2.35 4.17
C GLY A 63 0.52 1.12 3.54
N THR A 64 1.84 1.09 3.50
CA THR A 64 2.58 -0.09 3.02
C THR A 64 3.28 -0.75 4.20
N PRO A 65 3.73 -2.01 4.07
CA PRO A 65 4.39 -2.68 5.19
C PRO A 65 5.63 -1.90 5.67
N CYS A 66 5.65 -1.59 6.96
CA CYS A 66 6.74 -0.85 7.57
C CYS A 66 8.09 -1.58 7.75
N PRO A 67 8.18 -2.94 7.83
CA PRO A 67 9.44 -3.59 8.19
C PRO A 67 10.63 -3.20 7.31
N PRO A 68 10.54 -3.12 5.96
CA PRO A 68 11.67 -2.70 5.11
C PRO A 68 12.14 -1.27 5.36
N PHE A 69 11.32 -0.42 5.97
CA PHE A 69 11.55 1.03 6.08
C PHE A 69 11.70 1.53 7.54
N SER A 70 11.35 0.71 8.53
CA SER A 70 11.44 1.09 9.93
C SER A 70 12.88 1.21 10.42
N GLN A 71 13.22 2.37 11.02
CA GLN A 71 14.48 2.59 11.76
C GLN A 71 14.72 1.58 12.89
N PHE A 72 13.65 0.97 13.41
CA PHE A 72 13.72 -0.02 14.47
C PHE A 72 13.96 -1.45 13.96
N ARG A 73 13.98 -1.68 12.64
CA ARG A 73 14.30 -3.01 12.09
C ARG A 73 15.76 -3.34 12.32
N GLY A 74 16.02 -4.47 12.96
CA GLY A 74 17.36 -5.06 13.03
C GLY A 74 17.97 -5.20 11.63
N LYS A 75 19.25 -4.83 11.51
CA LYS A 75 20.01 -4.84 10.25
C LYS A 75 19.52 -3.90 9.15
N ARG A 76 18.65 -2.92 9.45
CA ARG A 76 18.19 -1.91 8.47
C ARG A 76 19.31 -1.38 7.59
N TYR A 77 20.44 -1.01 8.21
CA TYR A 77 21.55 -0.34 7.55
C TYR A 77 22.62 -1.28 6.99
N HIS A 78 22.37 -2.59 6.95
CA HIS A 78 23.23 -3.51 6.22
C HIS A 78 22.99 -3.36 4.73
N GLU A 79 24.08 -3.49 3.96
CA GLU A 79 24.04 -3.45 2.50
C GLU A 79 22.99 -4.41 1.93
N ASN A 80 22.17 -3.88 1.02
CA ASN A 80 21.04 -4.55 0.38
C ASN A 80 19.93 -5.04 1.33
N SER A 81 19.94 -4.71 2.62
CA SER A 81 18.91 -5.18 3.56
C SER A 81 17.51 -4.64 3.26
N VAL A 82 17.40 -3.41 2.76
CA VAL A 82 16.12 -2.85 2.31
C VAL A 82 15.78 -3.48 0.97
N ALA A 83 16.64 -3.29 -0.04
CA ALA A 83 16.34 -3.70 -1.42
C ALA A 83 16.00 -5.19 -1.58
N SER A 84 16.58 -6.08 -0.75
CA SER A 84 16.30 -7.53 -0.79
C SER A 84 15.10 -7.98 0.04
N HIS A 85 14.42 -7.08 0.76
CA HIS A 85 13.27 -7.45 1.58
C HIS A 85 12.04 -7.72 0.69
N ASP A 86 11.38 -8.84 0.93
CA ASP A 86 10.19 -9.32 0.19
C ASP A 86 9.00 -8.34 0.12
N LEU A 87 8.94 -7.36 1.02
CA LEU A 87 7.87 -6.36 1.09
C LEU A 87 8.23 -5.03 0.43
N VAL A 88 9.43 -4.90 -0.14
CA VAL A 88 9.81 -3.68 -0.87
C VAL A 88 8.95 -3.48 -2.11
N SER A 89 8.64 -4.54 -2.86
CA SER A 89 7.81 -4.45 -4.06
C SER A 89 6.41 -3.89 -3.76
N VAL A 90 5.81 -4.29 -2.64
CA VAL A 90 4.51 -3.71 -2.20
C VAL A 90 4.60 -2.19 -2.03
N THR A 91 5.73 -1.69 -1.56
CA THR A 91 5.90 -0.25 -1.34
C THR A 91 6.36 0.52 -2.57
N MET A 92 7.34 -0.02 -3.30
CA MET A 92 7.97 0.71 -4.41
C MET A 92 7.28 0.45 -5.76
N GLU A 93 6.53 -0.64 -5.89
CA GLU A 93 5.81 -1.01 -7.11
C GLU A 93 4.31 -0.89 -6.91
N ASP A 94 3.69 -1.62 -5.97
CA ASP A 94 2.23 -1.63 -5.83
C ASP A 94 1.71 -0.25 -5.43
N ALA A 95 2.31 0.41 -4.43
CA ALA A 95 1.86 1.74 -4.01
C ALA A 95 2.07 2.81 -5.10
N ARG A 96 3.19 2.74 -5.84
CA ARG A 96 3.43 3.60 -7.01
C ARG A 96 2.34 3.38 -8.06
N ASP A 97 2.05 2.12 -8.39
CA ASP A 97 1.05 1.80 -9.42
C ASP A 97 -0.35 2.20 -8.97
N MET A 98 -0.69 2.06 -7.67
CA MET A 98 -1.92 2.59 -7.09
C MET A 98 -2.03 4.10 -7.29
N LEU A 99 -0.95 4.85 -7.04
CA LEU A 99 -0.90 6.30 -7.24
C LEU A 99 -1.07 6.70 -8.70
N VAL A 100 -0.35 6.04 -9.61
CA VAL A 100 -0.28 6.41 -11.03
C VAL A 100 -1.52 5.93 -11.79
N LEU A 101 -1.99 4.72 -11.52
CA LEU A 101 -3.08 4.08 -12.26
C LEU A 101 -4.46 4.33 -11.64
N GLY A 102 -4.54 4.59 -10.33
CA GLY A 102 -5.82 4.74 -9.63
C GLY A 102 -6.56 6.04 -9.94
N GLN A 103 -5.88 7.06 -10.45
CA GLN A 103 -6.47 8.36 -10.81
C GLN A 103 -7.35 8.96 -9.70
N HIS A 104 -7.01 8.72 -8.43
CA HIS A 104 -7.78 9.21 -7.29
C HIS A 104 -7.61 10.73 -7.15
N LYS A 105 -8.65 11.44 -6.70
CA LYS A 105 -8.61 12.91 -6.57
C LYS A 105 -7.69 13.35 -5.43
N ALA A 106 -7.69 12.60 -4.33
CA ALA A 106 -6.80 12.80 -3.21
C ALA A 106 -6.25 11.45 -2.74
N VAL A 107 -4.99 11.46 -2.32
CA VAL A 107 -4.32 10.27 -1.78
C VAL A 107 -3.66 10.60 -0.45
N ILE A 108 -3.88 9.74 0.54
CA ILE A 108 -3.25 9.79 1.85
C ILE A 108 -2.43 8.51 2.00
N MET A 109 -1.12 8.67 2.02
CA MET A 109 -0.18 7.56 2.25
C MET A 109 0.44 7.69 3.64
N GLU A 110 0.32 6.65 4.45
CA GLU A 110 1.04 6.54 5.72
C GLU A 110 2.37 5.79 5.52
N GLN A 111 3.43 6.26 6.18
CA GLN A 111 4.77 5.67 6.17
C GLN A 111 5.46 5.88 7.51
N VAL A 112 6.42 5.00 7.82
CA VAL A 112 7.18 5.05 9.07
C VAL A 112 8.45 5.93 8.98
N PRO A 113 8.93 6.45 10.12
CA PRO A 113 10.26 7.04 10.20
C PRO A 113 11.32 6.08 9.67
N GLY A 114 12.07 6.55 8.66
CA GLY A 114 13.06 5.74 7.94
C GLY A 114 12.74 5.51 6.48
N PHE A 115 11.48 5.67 6.03
CA PHE A 115 11.09 5.49 4.64
C PHE A 115 11.93 6.29 3.64
N ASP A 116 12.21 7.54 3.98
CA ASP A 116 13.01 8.50 3.20
C ASP A 116 14.51 8.44 3.48
N MET A 117 14.96 7.56 4.39
CA MET A 117 16.37 7.45 4.72
C MET A 117 17.13 6.61 3.71
N PRO A 118 18.42 6.93 3.47
CA PRO A 118 19.29 6.06 2.71
C PRO A 118 19.44 4.69 3.38
N GLU A 119 19.66 3.67 2.56
CA GLU A 119 19.88 2.30 3.02
C GLU A 119 21.17 2.16 3.85
N HIS A 120 22.18 3.01 3.60
CA HIS A 120 23.45 2.99 4.31
C HIS A 120 23.62 4.20 5.23
N SER A 121 24.22 4.00 6.39
CA SER A 121 24.61 5.10 7.27
C SER A 121 25.74 5.92 6.64
N GLY A 122 25.58 7.24 6.57
CA GLY A 122 26.61 8.15 6.06
C GLY A 122 26.64 8.35 4.55
N ALA A 123 25.69 7.78 3.80
CA ALA A 123 25.47 8.20 2.42
C ALA A 123 24.98 9.67 2.42
N SER A 124 25.74 10.57 1.80
CA SER A 124 25.29 11.95 1.57
C SER A 124 24.10 11.94 0.60
N GLU A 125 23.12 12.82 0.81
CA GLU A 125 21.95 13.01 -0.06
C GLU A 125 22.33 13.26 -1.54
N ASP A 126 23.59 13.65 -1.80
CA ASP A 126 24.17 13.87 -3.13
C ASP A 126 24.42 12.60 -3.96
N ALA A 127 24.18 11.40 -3.41
CA ALA A 127 24.32 10.16 -4.17
C ALA A 127 23.09 9.89 -5.07
N THR A 128 22.97 10.70 -6.12
CA THR A 128 22.31 10.37 -7.39
C THR A 128 20.88 9.82 -7.27
N PHE A 129 19.88 10.70 -7.26
CA PHE A 129 18.53 10.33 -7.71
C PHE A 129 18.66 9.70 -9.11
N MET A 130 18.44 8.39 -9.19
CA MET A 130 18.51 7.64 -10.45
C MET A 130 17.49 8.20 -11.44
N ARG A 131 17.98 8.44 -12.65
CA ARG A 131 17.18 8.71 -13.86
C ARG A 131 16.40 7.48 -14.27
#